data_AF-A0AAU3NID0-F1
#
_entry.id   AF-A0AAU3NID0-F1
#
_cell.length_a   1.000
_cell.length_b   1.000
_cell.length_c   1.000
_cell.angle_alpha   90.00
_cell.angle_beta   90.00
_cell.angle_gamma   90.00
#
_symmetry.space_group_name_H-M   'P 1'
#
loop_
_entity.id
_entity.type
_entity.pdbx_description
1 polymer ?
#
loop_
_entity_poly.entity_id
_entity_poly.type
_entity_poly.pdbx_seq_one_letter_code
_entity_poly.pdbx_strand_id
1 'polypeptide(L)' 'MQWQLKCPACGDGAVERADVTGDHEAVTVQPDRDDYESPLGTRGGYLRVDLVCGDGHGFAFIMGNHKGAEFVGVVPRT' A
#
# COMPACT_ATOMS: atom_id res chain seq x y z
N MET A 1 -18.78 -12.37 6.32
CA MET A 1 -17.45 -12.58 5.72
C MET A 1 -16.72 -11.26 5.86
N GLN A 2 -15.72 -11.18 6.74
CA GLN A 2 -15.05 -9.92 7.05
C GLN A 2 -13.79 -9.84 6.19
N TRP A 3 -13.82 -9.01 5.15
CA TRP A 3 -12.73 -8.82 4.18
C TRP A 3 -11.69 -7.78 4.64
N GLN A 4 -11.72 -7.42 5.93
CA GLN A 4 -10.85 -6.39 6.49
C GLN A 4 -9.47 -6.96 6.81
N LEU A 5 -8.44 -6.19 6.51
CA LEU A 5 -7.08 -6.50 6.91
C LEU A 5 -6.97 -6.38 8.44
N LYS A 6 -6.49 -7.44 9.09
CA LYS A 6 -6.20 -7.42 10.52
C LYS A 6 -4.87 -6.73 10.78
N CYS A 7 -4.79 -6.00 11.89
CA CYS A 7 -3.58 -5.41 12.44
C CYS A 7 -2.58 -6.52 12.79
N PRO A 8 -1.43 -6.60 12.10
CA PRO A 8 -0.43 -7.62 12.38
C PRO A 8 0.12 -7.58 13.81
N ALA A 9 0.11 -6.40 14.45
CA ALA A 9 0.58 -6.24 15.83
C ALA A 9 -0.46 -6.69 16.89
N CYS A 10 -1.74 -6.39 16.70
CA CYS A 10 -2.79 -6.70 17.67
C CYS A 10 -3.37 -8.11 17.50
N GLY A 11 -3.22 -8.72 16.32
CA GLY A 11 -3.81 -10.03 15.98
C GLY A 11 -5.31 -9.98 15.65
N ASP A 12 -6.06 -9.07 16.27
CA ASP A 12 -7.54 -9.08 16.21
C ASP A 12 -8.19 -7.75 15.78
N GLY A 13 -7.53 -6.60 16.00
CA GLY A 13 -8.03 -5.29 15.55
C GLY A 13 -7.92 -5.12 14.04
N ALA A 14 -8.87 -4.45 13.38
CA ALA A 14 -8.76 -4.09 11.96
C ALA A 14 -7.81 -2.89 11.78
N VAL A 15 -7.12 -2.83 10.64
CA VAL A 15 -6.44 -1.62 10.17
C VAL A 15 -7.31 -0.94 9.12
N GLU A 16 -7.49 0.36 9.25
CA GLU A 16 -8.29 1.19 8.36
C GLU A 16 -7.40 2.28 7.74
N ARG A 17 -7.88 2.96 6.70
CA ARG A 17 -7.14 4.07 6.10
C ARG A 17 -6.93 5.20 7.12
N ALA A 18 -5.69 5.68 7.26
CA ALA A 18 -5.33 6.67 8.27
C ALA A 18 -6.06 8.01 8.09
N ASP A 19 -6.23 8.46 6.83
CA ASP A 19 -6.94 9.68 6.48
C ASP A 19 -8.07 9.38 5.47
N VAL A 20 -9.32 9.61 5.88
CA VAL A 20 -10.52 9.44 5.04
C VAL A 20 -10.76 10.70 4.20
N THR A 21 -9.75 11.16 3.46
CA THR A 21 -9.90 12.25 2.50
C THR A 21 -9.81 11.68 1.11
N GLY A 22 -10.92 11.74 0.35
CA GLY A 22 -11.05 11.29 -1.04
C GLY A 22 -10.56 9.86 -1.27
N ASP A 23 -11.46 8.93 -1.60
CA ASP A 23 -11.14 7.50 -1.71
C ASP A 23 -9.87 7.18 -2.52
N HIS A 24 -9.38 8.08 -3.38
CA HIS A 24 -8.28 7.84 -4.32
C HIS A 24 -7.15 8.88 -4.30
N GLU A 25 -7.09 9.79 -3.31
CA GLU A 25 -6.18 10.96 -3.36
C GLU A 25 -4.75 10.70 -2.83
N ALA A 26 -4.51 9.65 -2.04
CA ALA A 26 -3.19 9.34 -1.46
C ALA A 26 -2.31 8.46 -2.36
N VAL A 27 -2.50 8.46 -3.68
CA VAL A 27 -1.68 7.67 -4.59
C VAL A 27 -0.40 8.43 -4.92
N THR A 28 0.64 8.24 -4.10
CA THR A 28 1.99 8.64 -4.52
C THR A 28 2.52 7.60 -5.48
N VAL A 29 2.31 7.79 -6.78
CA VAL A 29 2.98 6.97 -7.81
C VAL A 29 4.45 7.39 -7.86
N GLN A 30 5.32 6.60 -7.26
CA GLN A 30 6.76 6.79 -7.45
C GLN A 30 7.16 6.19 -8.79
N PRO A 31 7.76 6.94 -9.73
CA PRO A 31 8.26 6.35 -10.96
C PRO A 31 9.40 5.37 -10.62
N ASP A 32 9.50 4.25 -11.36
CA ASP A 32 10.69 3.41 -11.31
C ASP A 32 11.90 4.22 -11.75
N ARG A 33 13.03 3.92 -11.12
CA ARG A 33 14.30 4.58 -11.39
C ARG A 33 14.93 4.06 -12.68
N ASP A 34 14.54 2.86 -13.09
CA ASP A 34 15.11 2.18 -14.25
C ASP A 34 14.35 2.56 -15.54
N ASP A 35 15.10 2.96 -16.57
CA ASP A 35 14.57 3.32 -17.89
C ASP A 35 14.32 2.02 -18.69
N TYR A 36 13.12 1.44 -18.57
CA TYR A 36 12.69 0.31 -19.40
C TYR A 36 11.22 0.46 -19.83
N GLU A 37 10.92 -0.08 -21.01
CA GLU A 37 9.56 -0.21 -21.53
C GLU A 37 8.86 -1.38 -20.84
N SER A 38 7.96 -1.07 -19.91
CA SER A 38 7.10 -2.08 -19.28
C SER A 38 6.01 -2.54 -20.24
N PRO A 39 5.69 -3.84 -20.29
CA PRO A 39 4.58 -4.35 -21.09
C PRO A 39 3.21 -3.79 -20.66
N LEU A 40 3.12 -3.16 -19.49
CA LEU A 40 1.92 -2.49 -18.98
C LEU A 40 1.91 -0.98 -19.27
N GLY A 41 2.91 -0.44 -19.97
CA GLY A 41 3.01 0.99 -20.30
C GLY A 41 3.35 1.90 -19.11
N THR A 42 3.63 1.33 -17.93
CA THR A 42 4.06 2.06 -16.74
C THR A 42 5.57 1.91 -16.55
N ARG A 43 6.31 2.99 -16.33
CA ARG A 43 7.75 2.93 -16.00
C ARG A 43 7.96 2.44 -14.57
N GLY A 44 7.39 1.29 -14.19
CA GLY A 44 7.26 0.77 -12.82
C GLY A 44 6.72 1.77 -11.79
N GLY A 45 6.68 1.35 -10.53
CA GLY A 45 6.30 2.20 -9.42
C GLY A 45 5.53 1.49 -8.33
N TYR A 46 5.03 2.25 -7.35
CA TYR A 46 4.16 1.71 -6.33
C TYR A 46 3.09 2.70 -5.88
N LEU A 47 1.94 2.15 -5.51
CA LEU A 47 0.88 2.79 -4.75
C LEU A 47 1.08 2.46 -3.27
N ARG A 48 0.93 3.46 -2.42
CA ARG A 48 0.98 3.32 -0.96
C ARG A 48 -0.34 3.79 -0.36
N VAL A 49 -0.93 2.95 0.50
CA VAL A 49 -2.03 3.32 1.37
C VAL A 49 -1.54 3.26 2.80
N ASP A 50 -1.65 4.37 3.51
CA ASP A 50 -1.36 4.42 4.94
C ASP A 50 -2.55 3.89 5.73
N LEU A 51 -2.26 2.96 6.62
CA LEU A 51 -3.22 2.27 7.45
C LEU A 51 -2.91 2.49 8.93
N VAL A 52 -3.94 2.54 9.76
CA VAL A 52 -3.81 2.66 11.22
C VAL A 52 -4.88 1.79 11.90
N CYS A 53 -4.53 1.11 12.99
CA CYS A 53 -5.54 0.46 13.83
C CYS A 53 -6.01 1.39 14.97
N GLY A 54 -7.08 1.00 15.67
CA GLY A 54 -7.60 1.76 16.82
C GLY A 54 -6.59 1.96 17.96
N ASP A 55 -5.59 1.09 18.07
CA ASP A 55 -4.51 1.20 19.06
C ASP A 55 -3.34 2.10 18.59
N GLY A 56 -3.44 2.68 17.39
CA GLY A 56 -2.44 3.59 16.83
C GLY A 56 -1.27 2.93 16.10
N HIS A 57 -1.28 1.61 15.91
CA HIS A 57 -0.24 0.95 15.11
C HIS A 57 -0.38 1.32 13.63
N GLY A 58 0.66 1.93 13.05
CA GLY A 58 0.70 2.34 11.66
C GLY A 58 1.28 1.28 10.73
N PHE A 59 0.70 1.15 9.54
CA PHE A 59 1.20 0.29 8.47
C PHE A 59 1.13 1.03 7.13
N ALA A 60 1.95 0.61 6.18
CA ALA A 60 1.81 0.98 4.78
C ALA A 60 1.46 -0.27 3.97
N PHE A 61 0.32 -0.24 3.30
CA PHE A 61 -0.05 -1.22 2.27
C PHE A 61 0.53 -0.74 0.94
N ILE A 62 1.36 -1.56 0.32
CA ILE A 62 2.08 -1.25 -0.91
C ILE A 62 1.61 -2.18 -2.00
N MET A 63 1.22 -1.62 -3.14
CA MET A 63 1.02 -2.34 -4.39
C MET A 63 2.01 -1.76 -5.40
N GLY A 64 2.96 -2.56 -5.85
CA GLY A 64 4.01 -2.11 -6.76
C GLY A 64 4.15 -2.98 -7.98
N ASN A 65 4.75 -2.42 -9.02
CA ASN A 65 5.18 -3.19 -10.18
C ASN A 65 6.63 -2.86 -10.52
N HIS A 66 7.41 -3.90 -10.83
CA HIS A 66 8.80 -3.77 -11.24
C HIS A 66 9.15 -4.87 -12.24
N LYS A 67 9.68 -4.49 -13.40
CA LYS A 67 10.18 -5.39 -14.46
C LYS A 67 9.16 -6.45 -14.90
N GLY A 68 7.90 -6.04 -15.04
CA GLY A 68 6.80 -6.92 -15.46
C GLY A 68 6.26 -7.84 -14.36
N ALA A 69 6.76 -7.73 -13.12
CA ALA A 69 6.20 -8.39 -11.95
C ALA A 69 5.40 -7.42 -11.08
N GLU A 70 4.37 -7.94 -10.41
CA GLU A 70 3.52 -7.21 -9.48
C GLU A 70 3.76 -7.71 -8.05
N PHE A 71 3.74 -6.80 -7.09
CA PHE A 71 4.03 -7.06 -5.69
C PHE A 71 2.98 -6.41 -4.82
N VAL A 72 2.52 -7.15 -3.81
CA VAL A 72 1.67 -6.61 -2.74
C VAL A 72 2.36 -6.89 -1.41
N GLY A 73 2.41 -5.89 -0.55
CA GLY A 73 3.04 -6.00 0.77
C GLY A 73 2.39 -5.11 1.82
N VAL A 74 2.55 -5.49 3.09
CA VAL A 74 2.19 -4.68 4.25
C VAL A 74 3.45 -4.52 5.08
N VAL A 75 3.86 -3.28 5.33
CA VAL A 75 5.06 -2.97 6.13
C VAL A 75 4.68 -2.10 7.35
N PRO A 76 5.25 -2.36 8.53
CA PRO A 76 5.07 -1.47 9.68
C PRO A 76 5.58 -0.06 9.39
N ARG A 77 4.85 0.96 9.83
CA ARG A 77 5.36 2.34 9.90
C ARG A 77 5.94 2.56 11.29
N THR A 78 7.18 3.05 11.33
CA THR A 78 7.79 3.58 12.56
C THR A 78 7.30 4.99 12.84
#